data_AF-A0A8J7P9B4-F1
#
_entry.id   AF-A0A8J7P9B4-F1
#
_cell.length_a   1.000
_cell.length_b   1.000
_cell.length_c   1.000
_cell.angle_alpha   90.00
_cell.angle_beta   90.00
_cell.angle_gamma   90.00
#
_symmetry.space_group_name_H-M   'P 1'
#
loop_
_entity.id
_entity.type
_entity.pdbx_description
1 polymer ?
#
loop_
_entity_poly.entity_id
_entity_poly.type
_entity_poly.pdbx_seq_one_letter_code
_entity_poly.pdbx_strand_id
1 'polypeptide(L)'
;MTQYPEDQYSASEEPQENMEQSRFESGQVDYQQNHDAMSARTDSPYQTAVEQGQSSQPAPQPTLESGKVWENRTTKEILYGISKNKKSDYAVLRLASHDINIDGELLISKGSTVNGARLLLEEGSVEGYPALKALLKITDGTYSLLDYAASQASAMHLEQGLKVRINNLLTSLPDLPDTLEELNEGAAVGKIRGFNPTDLPVAEEESSKAKNLRGKGEPPPHLETAEEALQRTMPVAVIITVVVIVLAIIATIVVISFKPTIHQP
;
A
#
# COMPACT_ATOMS: atom_id res chain seq x y z
N MET A 1 67.73 -16.45 -21.57
CA MET A 1 67.38 -17.02 -20.25
C MET A 1 66.22 -16.20 -19.74
N THR A 2 64.97 -16.64 -19.64
CA THR A 2 64.38 -18.00 -19.70
C THR A 2 62.87 -17.74 -19.93
N GLN A 3 62.33 -18.19 -21.06
CA GLN A 3 61.22 -19.17 -21.20
C GLN A 3 59.82 -18.73 -20.72
N TYR A 4 58.91 -18.61 -21.70
CA TYR A 4 57.47 -18.82 -21.59
C TYR A 4 57.14 -20.29 -21.26
N PRO A 5 55.92 -20.58 -20.78
CA PRO A 5 54.92 -21.23 -21.64
C PRO A 5 53.54 -20.56 -21.54
N GLU A 6 52.79 -20.34 -22.62
CA GLU A 6 52.00 -21.30 -23.44
C GLU A 6 50.84 -21.99 -22.69
N ASP A 7 49.64 -21.56 -23.07
CA ASP A 7 48.36 -22.25 -23.32
C ASP A 7 47.83 -23.32 -22.35
N GLN A 8 46.53 -23.18 -22.00
CA GLN A 8 45.56 -24.25 -22.32
C GLN A 8 44.09 -23.81 -22.29
N TYR A 9 43.40 -24.25 -23.34
CA TYR A 9 41.95 -24.32 -23.60
C TYR A 9 41.17 -25.13 -22.54
N SER A 10 39.89 -24.80 -22.33
CA SER A 10 38.72 -25.72 -22.33
C SER A 10 37.47 -24.95 -21.85
N ALA A 11 36.48 -24.71 -22.70
CA ALA A 11 35.35 -25.59 -23.03
C ALA A 11 34.15 -25.40 -22.07
N SER A 12 33.12 -24.74 -22.61
CA SER A 12 31.67 -24.93 -22.46
C SER A 12 31.14 -25.91 -21.40
N GLU A 13 30.17 -25.44 -20.61
CA GLU A 13 29.05 -26.25 -20.10
C GLU A 13 27.82 -25.35 -19.83
N GLU A 14 26.79 -25.50 -20.67
CA GLU A 14 25.41 -25.08 -20.39
C GLU A 14 24.71 -26.16 -19.53
N PRO A 15 23.89 -25.81 -18.53
CA PRO A 15 22.94 -26.75 -17.96
C PRO A 15 21.54 -26.54 -18.53
N GLN A 16 21.14 -27.61 -19.20
CA GLN A 16 19.85 -28.07 -19.73
C GLN A 16 18.56 -27.61 -19.01
N GLU A 17 17.57 -27.32 -19.87
CA GLU A 17 16.13 -27.44 -19.60
C GLU A 17 15.79 -28.76 -18.92
N ASN A 18 15.01 -28.69 -17.83
CA ASN A 18 14.37 -29.87 -17.26
C ASN A 18 12.85 -29.77 -17.52
N MET A 19 12.40 -30.45 -18.57
CA MET A 19 11.01 -30.80 -18.78
C MET A 19 10.69 -32.05 -17.96
N GLU A 20 9.86 -31.93 -16.93
CA GLU A 20 9.10 -33.07 -16.40
C GLU A 20 7.60 -32.84 -16.63
N GLN A 21 7.14 -33.35 -17.77
CA GLN A 21 5.78 -33.84 -17.95
C GLN A 21 5.73 -35.29 -17.49
N SER A 22 4.82 -35.62 -16.56
CA SER A 22 4.25 -36.96 -16.26
C SER A 22 3.54 -36.84 -14.90
N ARG A 23 2.36 -37.39 -14.61
CA ARG A 23 1.48 -38.32 -15.29
C ARG A 23 0.14 -38.24 -14.53
N PHE A 24 -0.96 -38.18 -15.25
CA PHE A 24 -2.28 -38.51 -14.70
C PHE A 24 -2.30 -39.99 -14.31
N GLU A 25 -2.69 -40.32 -13.08
CA GLU A 25 -3.18 -41.66 -12.76
C GLU A 25 -4.44 -41.56 -11.90
N SER A 26 -5.54 -41.89 -12.56
CA SER A 26 -6.87 -42.12 -12.02
C SER A 26 -6.91 -43.47 -11.31
N GLY A 27 -7.19 -43.46 -10.00
CA GLY A 27 -7.52 -44.66 -9.23
C GLY A 27 -8.89 -44.50 -8.58
N GLN A 28 -9.88 -45.25 -9.09
CA GLN A 28 -11.24 -45.36 -8.56
C GLN A 28 -11.39 -46.70 -7.82
N VAL A 29 -12.07 -46.64 -6.67
CA VAL A 29 -12.86 -47.68 -5.93
C VAL A 29 -12.21 -49.00 -5.51
N ASP A 30 -12.32 -49.34 -4.22
CA ASP A 30 -13.31 -50.35 -3.79
C ASP A 30 -13.58 -50.36 -2.27
N TYR A 31 -14.83 -50.70 -1.93
CA TYR A 31 -15.37 -50.90 -0.59
C TYR A 31 -15.05 -52.31 -0.07
N GLN A 32 -14.69 -52.46 1.21
CA GLN A 32 -15.09 -53.65 1.95
C GLN A 32 -15.15 -53.44 3.48
N GLN A 33 -16.08 -54.18 4.07
CA GLN A 33 -16.80 -53.94 5.30
C GLN A 33 -16.49 -55.03 6.33
N ASN A 34 -16.38 -54.61 7.60
CA ASN A 34 -16.56 -55.36 8.87
C ASN A 34 -15.64 -56.54 9.22
N HIS A 35 -15.10 -56.51 10.45
CA HIS A 35 -15.43 -57.50 11.49
C HIS A 35 -15.00 -57.02 12.90
N ASP A 36 -15.89 -57.22 13.87
CA ASP A 36 -15.72 -57.08 15.32
C ASP A 36 -14.48 -57.78 15.90
N ALA A 37 -13.87 -57.19 16.96
CA ALA A 37 -13.88 -57.77 18.31
C ALA A 37 -12.91 -57.05 19.27
N MET A 38 -13.38 -56.92 20.52
CA MET A 38 -12.75 -56.33 21.70
C MET A 38 -11.38 -56.92 22.09
N SER A 39 -10.48 -56.08 22.60
CA SER A 39 -9.67 -56.40 23.79
C SER A 39 -9.17 -55.15 24.49
N ALA A 40 -9.15 -55.23 25.81
CA ALA A 40 -9.00 -54.13 26.74
C ALA A 40 -7.54 -53.89 27.18
N ARG A 41 -7.33 -52.65 27.66
CA ARG A 41 -6.43 -52.19 28.74
C ARG A 41 -4.99 -51.72 28.44
N THR A 42 -4.76 -50.55 29.06
CA THR A 42 -3.56 -50.04 29.77
C THR A 42 -2.50 -49.21 29.02
N ASP A 43 -2.57 -47.90 29.29
CA ASP A 43 -1.50 -46.95 29.64
C ASP A 43 -0.23 -46.83 28.78
N SER A 44 -0.10 -45.71 28.05
CA SER A 44 0.89 -44.66 28.35
C SER A 44 0.79 -43.47 27.38
N PRO A 45 1.07 -42.21 27.81
CA PRO A 45 0.74 -41.00 27.07
C PRO A 45 1.97 -40.39 26.39
N TYR A 46 2.40 -40.90 25.24
CA TYR A 46 3.33 -40.17 24.36
C TYR A 46 3.10 -40.62 22.92
N GLN A 47 2.09 -40.05 22.27
CA GLN A 47 2.06 -39.98 20.81
C GLN A 47 2.30 -38.53 20.44
N THR A 48 3.55 -38.28 20.09
CA THR A 48 4.02 -37.11 19.35
C THR A 48 3.07 -36.89 18.18
N ALA A 49 2.18 -35.90 18.34
CA ALA A 49 1.47 -35.33 17.22
C ALA A 49 2.52 -34.71 16.31
N VAL A 50 2.87 -35.44 15.26
CA VAL A 50 3.46 -34.85 14.07
C VAL A 50 2.42 -33.88 13.52
N GLU A 51 2.52 -32.61 13.91
CA GLU A 51 1.95 -31.50 13.16
C GLU A 51 2.57 -31.55 11.76
N GLN A 52 1.90 -32.29 10.87
CA GLN A 52 2.03 -32.03 9.45
C GLN A 52 1.53 -30.60 9.25
N GLY A 53 2.48 -29.68 9.16
CA GLY A 53 2.26 -28.33 8.66
C GLY A 53 1.76 -28.41 7.23
N GLN A 54 0.46 -28.68 7.08
CA GLN A 54 -0.26 -28.30 5.89
C GLN A 54 -0.18 -26.78 5.85
N SER A 55 0.67 -26.29 4.95
CA SER A 55 0.59 -24.94 4.39
C SER A 55 -0.84 -24.76 3.86
N SER A 56 -1.72 -24.38 4.78
CA SER A 56 -3.12 -24.12 4.53
C SER A 56 -3.14 -22.85 3.70
N GLN A 57 -2.97 -22.98 2.38
CA GLN A 57 -3.29 -21.90 1.47
C GLN A 57 -4.73 -21.51 1.79
N PRO A 58 -4.98 -20.24 2.17
CA PRO A 58 -6.32 -19.81 2.50
C PRO A 58 -7.21 -20.07 1.29
N ALA A 59 -8.42 -20.57 1.54
CA ALA A 59 -9.39 -20.83 0.49
C ALA A 59 -9.57 -19.59 -0.40
N PRO A 60 -9.75 -19.77 -1.73
CA PRO A 60 -9.91 -18.64 -2.64
C PRO A 60 -11.12 -17.80 -2.24
N GLN A 61 -10.92 -16.48 -2.14
CA GLN A 61 -11.98 -15.55 -1.75
C GLN A 61 -12.88 -15.22 -2.93
N PRO A 62 -14.21 -15.12 -2.74
CA PRO A 62 -15.12 -14.80 -3.83
C PRO A 62 -14.88 -13.38 -4.34
N THR A 63 -14.80 -13.23 -5.66
CA THR A 63 -14.65 -11.93 -6.32
C THR A 63 -16.02 -11.28 -6.51
N LEU A 64 -16.22 -10.10 -5.91
CA LEU A 64 -17.45 -9.31 -6.00
C LEU A 64 -17.51 -8.44 -7.26
N GLU A 65 -16.34 -8.02 -7.73
CA GLU A 65 -16.18 -7.16 -8.89
C GLU A 65 -14.76 -7.25 -9.42
N SER A 66 -14.57 -7.17 -10.73
CA SER A 66 -13.26 -7.00 -11.35
C SER A 66 -13.38 -6.16 -12.61
N GLY A 67 -12.25 -5.59 -13.04
CA GLY A 67 -12.22 -4.78 -14.25
C GLY A 67 -10.86 -4.14 -14.51
N LYS A 68 -10.85 -3.18 -15.43
CA LYS A 68 -9.67 -2.39 -15.79
C LYS A 68 -9.75 -0.99 -15.21
N VAL A 69 -8.58 -0.47 -14.81
CA VAL A 69 -8.34 0.94 -14.53
C VAL A 69 -7.83 1.56 -15.82
N TRP A 70 -8.46 2.64 -16.26
CA TRP A 70 -8.13 3.35 -17.51
C TRP A 70 -8.83 4.71 -17.51
N GLU A 71 -8.58 5.56 -18.52
CA GLU A 71 -9.02 6.97 -18.59
C GLU A 71 -10.47 7.24 -18.13
N ASN A 72 -11.42 6.39 -18.51
CA ASN A 72 -12.85 6.55 -18.19
C ASN A 72 -13.29 5.83 -16.91
N ARG A 73 -12.39 5.10 -16.25
CA ARG A 73 -12.63 4.35 -15.02
C ARG A 73 -11.39 4.36 -14.14
N THR A 74 -11.16 5.52 -13.53
CA THR A 74 -10.04 5.75 -12.62
C THR A 74 -10.25 5.05 -11.27
N THR A 75 -9.19 4.98 -10.46
CA THR A 75 -9.26 4.54 -9.06
C THR A 75 -10.31 5.30 -8.26
N LYS A 76 -10.53 6.59 -8.57
CA LYS A 76 -11.59 7.42 -7.99
C LYS A 76 -12.99 6.86 -8.29
N GLU A 77 -13.28 6.51 -9.54
CA GLU A 77 -14.57 5.93 -9.94
C GLU A 77 -14.79 4.55 -9.32
N ILE A 78 -13.73 3.75 -9.20
CA ILE A 78 -13.78 2.44 -8.54
C ILE A 78 -14.12 2.60 -7.06
N LEU A 79 -13.42 3.48 -6.34
CA LEU A 79 -13.71 3.79 -4.94
C LEU A 79 -15.13 4.36 -4.76
N TYR A 80 -15.57 5.22 -5.68
CA TYR A 80 -16.94 5.74 -5.67
C TYR A 80 -17.97 4.61 -5.80
N GLY A 81 -17.79 3.70 -6.77
CA GLY A 81 -18.64 2.53 -6.95
C GLY A 81 -18.70 1.63 -5.72
N ILE A 82 -17.57 1.36 -5.08
CA ILE A 82 -17.49 0.60 -3.83
C ILE A 82 -18.29 1.29 -2.73
N SER A 83 -18.11 2.61 -2.56
CA SER A 83 -18.78 3.40 -1.51
C SER A 83 -20.30 3.45 -1.66
N LYS A 84 -20.80 3.39 -2.90
CA LYS A 84 -22.22 3.45 -3.22
C LYS A 84 -22.90 2.09 -3.13
N ASN A 85 -22.26 1.05 -3.65
CA ASN A 85 -22.87 -0.27 -3.74
C ASN A 85 -22.74 -1.08 -2.44
N LYS A 86 -21.72 -0.80 -1.62
CA LYS A 86 -21.47 -1.46 -0.32
C LYS A 86 -21.65 -2.98 -0.38
N LYS A 87 -21.03 -3.61 -1.39
CA LYS A 87 -21.19 -5.03 -1.70
C LYS A 87 -20.72 -5.97 -0.57
N SER A 88 -19.81 -5.50 0.29
CA SER A 88 -19.32 -6.24 1.45
C SER A 88 -18.93 -5.30 2.59
N ASP A 89 -19.08 -5.80 3.81
CA ASP A 89 -18.65 -5.13 5.04
C ASP A 89 -17.15 -5.26 5.29
N TYR A 90 -16.47 -6.19 4.63
CA TYR A 90 -15.04 -6.41 4.80
C TYR A 90 -14.47 -6.96 3.49
N ALA A 91 -13.83 -6.10 2.72
CA ALA A 91 -13.39 -6.41 1.36
C ALA A 91 -11.95 -5.97 1.14
N VAL A 92 -11.23 -6.70 0.28
CA VAL A 92 -9.89 -6.32 -0.18
C VAL A 92 -9.99 -5.92 -1.65
N LEU A 93 -9.61 -4.69 -1.95
CA LEU A 93 -9.45 -4.20 -3.31
C LEU A 93 -7.99 -4.43 -3.73
N ARG A 94 -7.77 -5.36 -4.65
CA ARG A 94 -6.47 -5.55 -5.30
C ARG A 94 -6.36 -4.66 -6.52
N LEU A 95 -5.21 -4.03 -6.70
CA LEU A 95 -4.89 -3.13 -7.79
C LEU A 95 -3.52 -3.50 -8.33
N ALA A 96 -3.45 -3.69 -9.64
CA ALA A 96 -2.19 -4.00 -10.32
C ALA A 96 -2.04 -3.15 -11.57
N SER A 97 -0.82 -2.68 -11.84
CA SER A 97 -0.45 -1.92 -13.03
C SER A 97 0.85 -2.44 -13.60
N HIS A 98 0.83 -2.84 -14.86
CA HIS A 98 2.02 -3.30 -15.56
C HIS A 98 2.94 -2.12 -15.94
N ASP A 99 2.37 -0.96 -16.25
CA ASP A 99 3.14 0.19 -16.76
C ASP A 99 4.10 0.77 -15.73
N ILE A 100 3.69 0.80 -14.46
CA ILE A 100 4.49 1.31 -13.34
C ILE A 100 4.97 0.20 -12.39
N ASN A 101 4.76 -1.07 -12.77
CA ASN A 101 5.12 -2.26 -12.00
C ASN A 101 4.67 -2.20 -10.52
N ILE A 102 3.40 -1.90 -10.31
CA ILE A 102 2.79 -1.84 -8.98
C ILE A 102 1.76 -2.95 -8.86
N ASP A 103 1.85 -3.74 -7.78
CA ASP A 103 0.79 -4.63 -7.32
C ASP A 103 0.53 -4.33 -5.83
N GLY A 104 -0.72 -4.39 -5.41
CA GLY A 104 -1.07 -4.13 -4.02
C GLY A 104 -2.53 -4.28 -3.68
N GLU A 105 -2.79 -4.12 -2.39
CA GLU A 105 -4.05 -4.44 -1.75
C GLU A 105 -4.50 -3.29 -0.85
N LEU A 106 -5.80 -2.98 -0.87
CA LEU A 106 -6.46 -2.03 0.02
C LEU A 106 -7.54 -2.74 0.83
N LEU A 107 -7.46 -2.69 2.15
CA LEU A 107 -8.51 -3.22 3.02
C LEU A 107 -9.61 -2.18 3.22
N ILE A 108 -10.83 -2.51 2.83
CA ILE A 108 -12.02 -1.68 2.95
C ILE A 108 -12.99 -2.32 3.93
N SER A 109 -13.34 -1.60 4.98
CA SER A 109 -14.38 -1.98 5.93
C SER A 109 -15.65 -1.16 5.77
N LYS A 110 -16.78 -1.80 6.04
CA LYS A 110 -18.15 -1.24 6.01
C LYS A 110 -18.45 -0.49 4.71
N GLY A 111 -17.86 -0.96 3.61
CA GLY A 111 -17.89 -0.32 2.29
C GLY A 111 -17.51 1.16 2.25
N SER A 112 -16.82 1.72 3.25
CA SER A 112 -16.67 3.19 3.36
C SER A 112 -15.37 3.67 3.98
N THR A 113 -14.59 2.79 4.61
CA THR A 113 -13.37 3.14 5.32
C THR A 113 -12.23 2.23 4.90
N VAL A 114 -11.11 2.80 4.46
CA VAL A 114 -9.86 2.10 4.19
C VAL A 114 -9.09 1.94 5.50
N ASN A 115 -8.85 0.70 5.92
CA ASN A 115 -8.17 0.38 7.18
C ASN A 115 -6.69 0.09 7.02
N GLY A 116 -6.24 -0.24 5.82
CA GLY A 116 -4.83 -0.38 5.50
C GLY A 116 -4.61 -0.60 4.02
N ALA A 117 -3.34 -0.53 3.65
CA ALA A 117 -2.87 -0.61 2.28
C ALA A 117 -1.50 -1.28 2.25
N ARG A 118 -1.24 -2.06 1.21
CA ARG A 118 0.04 -2.76 1.06
C ARG A 118 0.43 -2.83 -0.40
N LEU A 119 1.68 -2.51 -0.71
CA LEU A 119 2.33 -2.84 -1.97
C LEU A 119 3.01 -4.19 -1.85
N LEU A 120 2.82 -5.03 -2.86
CA LEU A 120 3.51 -6.30 -3.03
C LEU A 120 4.71 -6.04 -3.93
N LEU A 121 5.91 -6.04 -3.34
CA LEU A 121 7.17 -5.84 -4.06
C LEU A 121 7.99 -7.13 -3.96
N GLU A 122 8.91 -7.36 -4.91
CA GLU A 122 9.80 -8.53 -4.88
C GLU A 122 10.70 -8.54 -3.64
N GLU A 123 11.19 -7.36 -3.23
CA GLU A 123 12.08 -7.17 -2.07
C GLU A 123 11.36 -6.50 -0.89
N GLY A 124 10.20 -7.02 -0.52
CA GLY A 124 9.50 -6.64 0.72
C GLY A 124 8.10 -6.05 0.47
N SER A 125 7.62 -5.24 1.40
CA SER A 125 6.33 -4.56 1.25
C SER A 125 6.36 -3.16 1.82
N VAL A 126 5.73 -2.24 1.11
CA VAL A 126 5.41 -0.90 1.61
C VAL A 126 3.98 -0.95 2.14
N GLU A 127 3.76 -0.42 3.33
CA GLU A 127 2.48 -0.48 4.01
C GLU A 127 1.97 0.91 4.39
N GLY A 128 0.68 1.01 4.65
CA GLY A 128 0.03 2.20 5.16
C GLY A 128 -0.16 3.30 4.12
N TYR A 129 -0.07 4.57 4.56
CA TYR A 129 -0.41 5.71 3.72
C TYR A 129 0.44 5.83 2.43
N PRO A 130 1.76 5.57 2.45
CA PRO A 130 2.57 5.56 1.23
C PRO A 130 2.05 4.54 0.20
N ALA A 131 1.68 3.34 0.64
CA ALA A 131 1.11 2.31 -0.23
C ALA A 131 -0.26 2.73 -0.80
N LEU A 132 -1.12 3.32 0.05
CA LEU A 132 -2.40 3.87 -0.39
C LEU A 132 -2.21 4.93 -1.47
N LYS A 133 -1.29 5.89 -1.27
CA LYS A 133 -1.01 6.97 -2.23
C LYS A 133 -0.49 6.42 -3.56
N ALA A 134 0.37 5.41 -3.53
CA ALA A 134 0.88 4.76 -4.73
C ALA A 134 -0.24 4.02 -5.51
N LEU A 135 -1.05 3.21 -4.83
CA LEU A 135 -2.12 2.43 -5.46
C LEU A 135 -3.20 3.33 -6.08
N LEU A 136 -3.54 4.44 -5.43
CA LEU A 136 -4.57 5.35 -5.96
C LEU A 136 -4.08 6.23 -7.12
N LYS A 137 -2.77 6.27 -7.38
CA LYS A 137 -2.17 6.94 -8.55
C LYS A 137 -2.15 6.08 -9.81
N ILE A 138 -2.56 4.82 -9.73
CA ILE A 138 -2.65 3.94 -10.91
C ILE A 138 -3.66 4.53 -11.91
N THR A 139 -3.19 4.82 -13.13
CA THR A 139 -4.00 5.35 -14.23
C THR A 139 -4.38 4.29 -15.26
N ASP A 140 -3.53 3.28 -15.45
CA ASP A 140 -3.77 2.11 -16.29
C ASP A 140 -3.44 0.84 -15.50
N GLY A 141 -4.34 -0.14 -15.49
CA GLY A 141 -4.17 -1.37 -14.74
C GLY A 141 -5.42 -2.23 -14.64
N THR A 142 -5.42 -3.12 -13.65
CA THR A 142 -6.56 -3.99 -13.32
C THR A 142 -6.91 -3.86 -11.85
N TYR A 143 -8.15 -4.18 -11.52
CA TYR A 143 -8.60 -4.26 -10.15
C TYR A 143 -9.51 -5.45 -9.92
N SER A 144 -9.51 -5.96 -8.68
CA SER A 144 -10.49 -6.93 -8.21
C SER A 144 -10.90 -6.63 -6.78
N LEU A 145 -12.19 -6.67 -6.50
CA LEU A 145 -12.77 -6.53 -5.17
C LEU A 145 -13.13 -7.93 -4.67
N LEU A 146 -12.43 -8.37 -3.63
CA LEU A 146 -12.58 -9.68 -3.01
C LEU A 146 -13.37 -9.53 -1.71
N ASP A 147 -14.31 -10.45 -1.46
CA ASP A 147 -15.06 -10.49 -0.21
C ASP A 147 -14.30 -11.29 0.85
N TYR A 148 -14.07 -10.66 2.00
CA TYR A 148 -13.45 -11.27 3.17
C TYR A 148 -14.38 -11.25 4.38
N ALA A 149 -15.68 -10.98 4.21
CA ALA A 149 -16.64 -10.90 5.31
C ALA A 149 -16.70 -12.18 6.16
N ALA A 150 -16.61 -13.35 5.52
CA ALA A 150 -16.59 -14.65 6.17
C ALA A 150 -15.21 -15.11 6.68
N SER A 151 -14.14 -14.39 6.33
CA SER A 151 -12.75 -14.84 6.42
C SER A 151 -11.79 -13.70 6.83
N GLN A 152 -12.23 -12.80 7.71
CA GLN A 152 -11.48 -11.60 8.09
C GLN A 152 -10.05 -11.91 8.57
N ALA A 153 -9.85 -13.05 9.23
CA ALA A 153 -8.53 -13.54 9.65
C ALA A 153 -7.50 -13.60 8.51
N SER A 154 -7.95 -13.91 7.28
CA SER A 154 -7.10 -14.02 6.08
C SER A 154 -6.63 -12.68 5.52
N ALA A 155 -7.16 -11.55 6.01
CA ALA A 155 -6.75 -10.20 5.61
C ALA A 155 -6.23 -9.36 6.80
N MET A 156 -5.92 -10.01 7.93
CA MET A 156 -5.38 -9.34 9.12
C MET A 156 -4.07 -8.61 8.87
N HIS A 157 -3.26 -9.05 7.90
CA HIS A 157 -2.01 -8.37 7.51
C HIS A 157 -2.23 -6.96 6.97
N LEU A 158 -3.48 -6.61 6.60
CA LEU A 158 -3.85 -5.28 6.13
C LEU A 158 -4.49 -4.41 7.22
N GLU A 159 -4.65 -4.90 8.46
CA GLU A 159 -5.22 -4.13 9.57
C GLU A 159 -4.21 -3.18 10.22
N GLN A 160 -3.77 -2.17 9.47
CA GLN A 160 -2.73 -1.21 9.88
C GLN A 160 -3.29 0.01 10.63
N GLY A 161 -4.61 0.12 10.77
CA GLY A 161 -5.25 1.19 11.54
C GLY A 161 -5.33 2.56 10.84
N LEU A 162 -5.21 2.62 9.51
CA LEU A 162 -5.27 3.88 8.73
C LEU A 162 -6.58 4.67 8.94
N LYS A 163 -7.72 3.96 8.98
CA LYS A 163 -9.06 4.51 9.23
C LYS A 163 -9.43 5.71 8.34
N VAL A 164 -9.05 5.68 7.06
CA VAL A 164 -9.33 6.75 6.09
C VAL A 164 -10.71 6.56 5.48
N ARG A 165 -11.57 7.58 5.55
CA ARG A 165 -12.88 7.52 4.87
C ARG A 165 -12.70 7.63 3.36
N ILE A 166 -13.37 6.76 2.61
CA ILE A 166 -13.36 6.81 1.13
C ILE A 166 -13.80 8.20 0.63
N ASN A 167 -14.78 8.83 1.27
CA ASN A 167 -15.20 10.18 0.90
C ASN A 167 -14.06 11.21 0.94
N ASN A 168 -13.15 11.12 1.92
CA ASN A 168 -12.00 12.03 2.02
C ASN A 168 -11.01 11.79 0.87
N LEU A 169 -10.86 10.54 0.44
CA LEU A 169 -10.06 10.19 -0.74
C LEU A 169 -10.71 10.74 -2.00
N LEU A 170 -12.02 10.57 -2.17
CA LEU A 170 -12.75 11.05 -3.35
C LEU A 170 -12.66 12.58 -3.53
N THR A 171 -12.62 13.34 -2.44
CA THR A 171 -12.46 14.81 -2.50
C THR A 171 -11.04 15.25 -2.83
N SER A 172 -10.05 14.42 -2.52
CA SER A 172 -8.63 14.77 -2.68
C SER A 172 -8.03 14.20 -3.98
N LEU A 173 -8.62 13.15 -4.56
CA LEU A 173 -8.12 12.57 -5.81
C LEU A 173 -8.35 13.52 -7.01
N PRO A 174 -7.33 13.71 -7.87
CA PRO A 174 -6.10 12.90 -7.97
C PRO A 174 -4.91 13.35 -7.09
N ASP A 175 -4.99 14.52 -6.48
CA ASP A 175 -3.87 15.15 -5.75
C ASP A 175 -3.97 14.89 -4.23
N LEU A 176 -3.46 13.73 -3.82
CA LEU A 176 -3.43 13.34 -2.41
C LEU A 176 -2.36 14.11 -1.64
N PRO A 177 -2.67 14.61 -0.41
CA PRO A 177 -1.69 15.31 0.43
C PRO A 177 -0.52 14.41 0.82
N ASP A 178 0.52 15.00 1.41
CA ASP A 178 1.74 14.27 1.76
C ASP A 178 1.61 13.49 3.06
N THR A 179 0.70 13.91 3.94
CA THR A 179 0.46 13.29 5.24
C THR A 179 -0.97 12.76 5.39
N LEU A 180 -1.14 11.77 6.26
CA LEU A 180 -2.44 11.17 6.57
C LEU A 180 -3.33 12.16 7.35
N GLU A 181 -2.71 12.99 8.18
CA GLU A 181 -3.32 14.01 9.01
C GLU A 181 -4.00 15.07 8.13
N GLU A 182 -3.29 15.61 7.14
CA GLU A 182 -3.84 16.58 6.17
C GLU A 182 -5.04 16.02 5.39
N LEU A 183 -5.01 14.74 5.02
CA LEU A 183 -6.14 14.10 4.33
C LEU A 183 -7.40 14.07 5.22
N ASN A 184 -7.22 13.85 6.52
CA ASN A 184 -8.32 13.80 7.47
C ASN A 184 -8.82 15.19 7.89
N GLU A 185 -7.92 16.16 8.00
CA GLU A 185 -8.22 17.56 8.34
C GLU A 185 -8.82 18.33 7.16
N GLY A 186 -8.34 18.12 5.94
CA GLY A 186 -8.85 18.76 4.72
C GLY A 186 -10.33 18.46 4.48
N ALA A 187 -10.80 17.28 4.89
CA ALA A 187 -12.22 16.92 4.86
C ALA A 187 -13.07 17.68 5.91
N ALA A 188 -12.46 18.16 7.00
CA ALA A 188 -13.12 18.97 8.01
C ALA A 188 -13.27 20.44 7.56
N VAL A 189 -12.29 20.99 6.84
CA VAL A 189 -12.30 22.38 6.35
C VAL A 189 -13.44 22.62 5.34
N GLY A 190 -13.80 21.61 4.54
CA GLY A 190 -14.96 21.68 3.64
C GLY A 190 -16.32 21.81 4.34
N LYS A 191 -16.42 21.48 5.64
CA LYS A 191 -17.64 21.62 6.44
C LYS A 191 -17.80 23.00 7.10
N ILE A 192 -16.74 23.81 7.16
CA ILE A 192 -16.76 25.12 7.84
C ILE A 192 -17.26 26.24 6.90
N ARG A 193 -17.40 25.98 5.60
CA ARG A 193 -17.97 26.93 4.61
C ARG A 193 -19.50 26.98 4.57
N GLY A 194 -20.17 26.66 5.68
CA GLY A 194 -21.62 26.73 5.83
C GLY A 194 -22.11 27.71 6.90
N PHE A 195 -21.23 28.44 7.60
CA PHE A 195 -21.68 29.47 8.53
C PHE A 195 -21.85 30.79 7.77
N ASN A 196 -23.09 31.06 7.36
CA ASN A 196 -23.49 32.36 6.84
C ASN A 196 -23.69 33.29 8.06
N PRO A 197 -22.84 34.30 8.31
CA PRO A 197 -23.00 35.20 9.46
C PRO A 197 -24.19 36.17 9.34
N THR A 198 -25.08 35.97 8.35
CA THR A 198 -26.20 36.87 8.06
C THR A 198 -27.48 36.54 8.85
N ASP A 199 -27.57 35.39 9.53
CA ASP A 199 -28.72 35.02 10.38
C ASP A 199 -28.43 35.20 11.89
N LEU A 200 -27.87 36.35 12.26
CA LEU A 200 -27.89 36.79 13.66
C LEU A 200 -29.21 37.56 13.89
N PRO A 201 -30.15 37.07 14.71
CA PRO A 201 -31.23 37.92 15.18
C PRO A 201 -30.61 39.07 15.97
N VAL A 202 -30.90 40.30 15.53
CA VAL A 202 -30.57 41.52 16.27
C VAL A 202 -31.27 41.42 17.62
N ALA A 203 -30.51 41.05 18.65
CA ALA A 203 -30.98 41.08 20.03
C ALA A 203 -31.03 42.56 20.45
N GLU A 204 -32.24 43.07 20.59
CA GLU A 204 -32.51 44.33 21.27
C GLU A 204 -31.91 44.27 22.69
N GLU A 205 -31.28 45.37 23.05
CA GLU A 205 -30.63 45.61 24.33
C GLU A 205 -31.64 45.47 25.48
N GLU A 206 -31.29 44.70 26.52
CA GLU A 206 -31.67 45.10 27.86
C GLU A 206 -30.61 44.71 28.90
N SER A 207 -30.42 45.67 29.80
CA SER A 207 -29.23 45.91 30.59
C SER A 207 -29.03 44.99 31.81
N SER A 208 -27.79 45.03 32.32
CA SER A 208 -27.44 45.00 33.74
C SER A 208 -27.35 43.65 34.47
N LYS A 209 -26.14 43.06 34.49
CA LYS A 209 -25.44 42.82 35.77
C LYS A 209 -23.95 42.58 35.58
N ALA A 210 -23.15 43.59 35.92
CA ALA A 210 -21.72 43.46 36.11
C ALA A 210 -21.41 42.52 37.29
N LYS A 211 -20.54 41.53 37.06
CA LYS A 211 -19.69 40.97 38.12
C LYS A 211 -18.32 40.63 37.52
N ASN A 212 -17.33 41.44 37.94
CA ASN A 212 -15.91 41.31 37.63
C ASN A 212 -15.36 39.91 37.92
N LEU A 213 -14.66 39.32 36.95
CA LEU A 213 -13.58 38.33 37.16
C LEU A 213 -12.49 38.50 36.08
N ARG A 214 -11.72 39.57 36.26
CA ARG A 214 -10.25 39.67 36.13
C ARG A 214 -9.53 38.47 35.47
N GLY A 215 -9.16 38.65 34.20
CA GLY A 215 -7.77 38.57 33.73
C GLY A 215 -7.10 37.20 33.57
N LYS A 216 -6.96 36.77 32.31
CA LYS A 216 -5.69 36.22 31.79
C LYS A 216 -5.50 36.73 30.36
N GLY A 217 -4.43 37.48 30.17
CA GLY A 217 -4.08 38.14 28.91
C GLY A 217 -3.82 37.14 27.80
N GLU A 218 -4.38 37.48 26.66
CA GLU A 218 -4.02 37.02 25.33
C GLU A 218 -2.53 37.35 25.08
N PRO A 219 -1.65 36.37 24.78
CA PRO A 219 -0.33 36.68 24.30
C PRO A 219 -0.44 37.27 22.88
N PRO A 220 0.28 38.36 22.56
CA PRO A 220 0.23 38.99 21.25
C PRO A 220 0.71 38.03 20.14
N PRO A 221 0.28 38.24 18.88
CA PRO A 221 0.69 37.40 17.76
C PRO A 221 2.21 37.43 17.61
N HIS A 222 2.83 36.25 17.70
CA HIS A 222 4.24 36.06 17.44
C HIS A 222 4.49 36.34 15.96
N LEU A 223 5.02 37.53 15.64
CA LEU A 223 5.55 37.83 14.33
C LEU A 223 6.79 36.96 14.13
N GLU A 224 6.64 35.86 13.40
CA GLU A 224 7.74 35.01 12.91
C GLU A 224 8.64 35.88 12.03
N THR A 225 9.76 36.33 12.59
CA THR A 225 10.80 37.06 11.86
C THR A 225 11.42 36.13 10.81
N ALA A 226 11.73 36.68 9.63
CA ALA A 226 12.20 35.96 8.43
C ALA A 226 13.43 35.04 8.63
N GLU A 227 14.09 35.12 9.78
CA GLU A 227 15.24 34.29 10.16
C GLU A 227 14.83 32.86 10.57
N GLU A 228 13.61 32.66 11.09
CA GLU A 228 13.11 31.35 11.55
C GLU A 228 12.65 30.46 10.39
N ALA A 229 12.18 31.06 9.29
CA ALA A 229 11.88 30.36 8.04
C ALA A 229 13.14 29.82 7.34
N LEU A 230 14.28 30.50 7.49
CA LEU A 230 15.54 30.08 6.86
C LEU A 230 16.13 28.82 7.53
N GLN A 231 16.01 28.69 8.86
CA GLN A 231 16.54 27.52 9.58
C GLN A 231 15.78 26.21 9.28
N ARG A 232 14.48 26.27 8.96
CA ARG A 232 13.71 25.07 8.54
C ARG A 232 14.05 24.57 7.13
N THR A 233 14.57 25.41 6.25
CA THR A 233 14.87 25.04 4.85
C THR A 233 16.29 24.54 4.62
N MET A 234 17.21 24.73 5.59
CA MET A 234 18.60 24.28 5.48
C MET A 234 18.77 22.77 5.19
N PRO A 235 18.07 21.83 5.87
CA PRO A 235 18.28 20.41 5.59
C PRO A 235 17.84 20.03 4.16
N VAL A 236 16.77 20.65 3.65
CA VAL A 236 16.26 20.39 2.30
C VAL A 236 17.19 20.98 1.22
N ALA A 237 17.69 22.19 1.44
CA ALA A 237 18.63 22.84 0.51
C ALA A 237 19.96 22.06 0.40
N VAL A 238 20.46 21.52 1.51
CA VAL A 238 21.67 20.69 1.52
C VAL A 238 21.46 19.40 0.72
N ILE A 239 20.33 18.71 0.91
CA ILE A 239 20.02 17.48 0.17
C ILE A 239 19.95 17.75 -1.34
N ILE A 240 19.25 18.80 -1.76
CA ILE A 240 19.16 19.19 -3.18
C ILE A 240 20.55 19.48 -3.75
N THR A 241 21.39 20.22 -3.01
CA THR A 241 22.74 20.59 -3.46
C THR A 241 23.63 19.34 -3.62
N VAL A 242 23.56 18.39 -2.70
CA VAL A 242 24.32 17.13 -2.78
C VAL A 242 23.88 16.31 -3.99
N VAL A 243 22.58 16.17 -4.25
CA VAL A 243 22.06 15.43 -5.40
C VAL A 243 22.54 16.04 -6.72
N VAL A 244 22.50 17.37 -6.85
CA VAL A 244 22.97 18.06 -8.07
C VAL A 244 24.47 17.83 -8.31
N ILE A 245 25.29 17.85 -7.25
CA ILE A 245 26.74 17.59 -7.36
C ILE A 245 27.00 16.13 -7.79
N VAL A 246 26.29 15.17 -7.20
CA VAL A 246 26.45 13.75 -7.56
C VAL A 246 26.06 13.51 -9.02
N LEU A 247 24.96 14.09 -9.49
CA LEU A 247 24.55 13.99 -10.89
C LEU A 247 25.57 14.64 -11.84
N ALA A 248 26.16 15.77 -11.47
CA ALA A 248 27.20 16.42 -12.27
C ALA A 248 28.47 15.57 -12.37
N ILE A 249 28.86 14.88 -11.30
CA ILE A 249 30.00 13.95 -11.27
C ILE A 249 29.72 12.74 -12.18
N ILE A 250 28.53 12.14 -12.08
CA ILE A 250 28.15 11.01 -12.94
C ILE A 250 28.18 11.44 -14.41
N ALA A 251 27.61 12.61 -14.74
CA ALA A 251 27.63 13.15 -16.10
C ALA A 251 29.05 13.37 -16.64
N THR A 252 29.98 13.87 -15.82
CA THR A 252 31.38 14.04 -16.23
C THR A 252 32.10 12.72 -16.44
N ILE A 253 31.87 11.72 -15.58
CA ILE A 253 32.43 10.36 -15.75
C ILE A 253 31.94 9.73 -17.05
N VAL A 254 30.65 9.86 -17.38
CA VAL A 254 30.07 9.36 -18.64
C VAL A 254 30.73 10.04 -19.84
N VAL A 255 30.89 11.36 -19.85
CA VAL A 255 31.53 12.10 -20.95
C VAL A 255 33.00 11.69 -21.14
N ILE A 256 33.73 11.43 -20.06
CA ILE A 256 35.13 11.00 -20.13
C ILE A 256 35.23 9.55 -20.63
N SER A 257 34.33 8.67 -20.19
CA SER A 257 34.33 7.24 -20.53
C SER A 257 33.89 6.98 -21.97
N PHE A 258 33.04 7.85 -22.53
CA PHE A 258 32.58 7.80 -23.92
C PHE A 258 33.32 8.77 -24.85
N LYS A 259 34.63 8.93 -24.70
CA LYS A 259 35.43 9.54 -25.79
C LYS A 259 35.45 8.57 -26.98
N PRO A 260 34.84 8.90 -28.14
CA PRO A 260 34.92 8.06 -29.30
C PRO A 260 36.35 8.11 -29.85
N THR A 261 36.98 6.94 -29.98
CA THR A 261 38.25 6.79 -30.68
C THR A 261 38.01 7.20 -32.14
N ILE A 262 38.37 8.43 -32.50
CA ILE A 262 38.34 8.89 -33.89
C ILE A 262 39.41 8.09 -34.63
N HIS A 263 39.01 7.07 -35.39
CA HIS A 263 39.83 6.52 -36.45
C HIS A 263 40.00 7.60 -37.51
N GLN A 264 41.16 8.26 -37.52
CA GLN A 264 41.58 9.09 -38.64
C GLN A 264 41.89 8.18 -39.84
N PRO A 265 41.62 8.68 -41.07
CA PRO A 265 41.69 7.89 -42.31
C PRO A 265 43.11 7.46 -42.69
#